data_AF-A0A1G9IHM4-F1
#
_entry.id   AF-A0A1G9IHM4-F1
#
_cell.length_a   1.000
_cell.length_b   1.000
_cell.length_c   1.000
_cell.angle_alpha   90.00
_cell.angle_beta   90.00
_cell.angle_gamma   90.00
#
_symmetry.space_group_name_H-M   'P 1'
#
loop_
_entity.id
_entity.type
_entity.pdbx_description
1 polymer ?
#
loop_
_entity_poly.entity_id
_entity_poly.type
_entity_poly.pdbx_seq_one_letter_code
_entity_poly.pdbx_strand_id
1 'polypeptide(L)'
;MKLLILDSGHAEYVQGKEAPDKSMREWEFNADMQNRIKELAQKHGLNVYLTNPNPEKKDEMGLTKRAELANDYWKSQNKPPALFFSIHSNAYQTEFNAARGTETYVASNASQSSKDAAKYVQDSVYKMIKSIDSNAKDRGVKVADFTVIYKAQMPSILEEYAFYTNKDDLKILKEYRAELAEATMQGVCKYFGIEYKPSQPEKPTDPPAVQEELYKYCVVYNSQVDENIAQILSWHLKYCIVVDLSIYKPGLGETVFVIGGACEKLKGNFNFQGKDRWETLDMVMQYINKNK
;
A
#
# COMPACT_ATOMS: atom_id res chain seq x y z
N MET A 1 13.13 -1.10 20.96
CA MET A 1 12.64 -0.91 19.58
C MET A 1 11.14 -1.22 19.57
N LYS A 2 10.31 -0.46 18.85
CA LYS A 2 8.85 -0.68 18.81
C LYS A 2 8.53 -1.62 17.64
N LEU A 3 7.51 -2.47 17.80
CA LEU A 3 7.21 -3.56 16.87
C LEU A 3 5.77 -3.44 16.32
N LEU A 4 5.63 -3.35 15.01
CA LEU A 4 4.35 -3.49 14.32
C LEU A 4 4.25 -4.90 13.74
N ILE A 5 3.23 -5.66 14.15
CA ILE A 5 2.94 -6.98 13.61
C ILE A 5 1.74 -6.84 12.69
N LEU A 6 1.93 -7.11 11.40
CA LEU A 6 0.88 -7.01 10.38
C LEU A 6 0.34 -8.39 10.02
N ASP A 7 -0.97 -8.47 9.89
CA ASP A 7 -1.70 -9.65 9.48
C ASP A 7 -2.61 -9.30 8.29
N SER A 8 -2.13 -9.56 7.07
CA SER A 8 -2.96 -9.51 5.87
C SER A 8 -4.02 -10.60 5.95
N GLY A 9 -5.28 -10.23 6.18
CA GLY A 9 -6.40 -11.17 6.19
C GLY A 9 -6.50 -11.97 4.88
N HIS A 10 -6.91 -13.22 5.00
CA HIS A 10 -7.16 -14.15 3.90
C HIS A 10 -5.95 -14.62 3.06
N ALA A 11 -6.18 -15.59 2.17
CA ALA A 11 -5.26 -16.03 1.13
C ALA A 11 -6.01 -16.28 -0.20
N GLU A 12 -5.27 -16.38 -1.31
CA GLU A 12 -5.87 -16.36 -2.65
C GLU A 12 -6.88 -17.49 -2.93
N TYR A 13 -6.71 -18.68 -2.39
CA TYR A 13 -7.58 -19.82 -2.72
C TYR A 13 -8.83 -19.94 -1.84
N VAL A 14 -8.95 -19.14 -0.79
CA VAL A 14 -10.16 -19.15 0.04
C VAL A 14 -11.16 -18.11 -0.41
N GLN A 15 -12.44 -18.46 -0.21
CA GLN A 15 -13.56 -17.55 -0.40
C GLN A 15 -13.51 -16.48 0.70
N GLY A 16 -12.83 -15.38 0.41
CA GLY A 16 -12.93 -14.12 1.16
C GLY A 16 -14.04 -13.23 0.61
N LYS A 17 -14.18 -12.02 1.15
CA LYS A 17 -15.09 -11.03 0.57
C LYS A 17 -14.56 -10.58 -0.80
N GLU A 18 -15.46 -10.19 -1.68
CA GLU A 18 -15.12 -9.73 -3.02
C GLU A 18 -16.16 -8.72 -3.50
N ALA A 19 -15.77 -7.91 -4.47
CA ALA A 19 -16.72 -7.03 -5.14
C ALA A 19 -17.76 -7.86 -5.91
N PRO A 20 -19.06 -7.48 -5.91
CA PRO A 20 -20.09 -8.17 -6.68
C PRO A 20 -19.77 -8.33 -8.17
N ASP A 21 -19.02 -7.39 -8.75
CA ASP A 21 -18.56 -7.41 -10.15
C ASP A 21 -17.26 -8.21 -10.39
N LYS A 22 -16.75 -8.90 -9.36
CA LYS A 22 -15.50 -9.70 -9.37
C LYS A 22 -14.23 -8.90 -9.70
N SER A 23 -14.30 -7.58 -9.65
CA SER A 23 -13.17 -6.72 -10.02
C SER A 23 -12.07 -6.63 -8.96
N MET A 24 -12.33 -7.12 -7.74
CA MET A 24 -11.39 -7.05 -6.62
C MET A 24 -11.76 -8.08 -5.56
N ARG A 25 -10.74 -8.74 -5.01
CA ARG A 25 -10.87 -9.74 -3.94
C ARG A 25 -10.18 -9.24 -2.68
N GLU A 26 -10.68 -9.63 -1.52
CA GLU A 26 -10.21 -9.11 -0.23
C GLU A 26 -8.72 -9.35 0.04
N TRP A 27 -8.22 -10.55 -0.27
CA TRP A 27 -6.81 -10.89 -0.04
C TRP A 27 -5.85 -9.97 -0.82
N GLU A 28 -6.25 -9.50 -2.01
CA GLU A 28 -5.42 -8.65 -2.87
C GLU A 28 -5.21 -7.27 -2.23
N PHE A 29 -6.30 -6.67 -1.73
CA PHE A 29 -6.24 -5.41 -0.98
C PHE A 29 -5.41 -5.55 0.28
N ASN A 30 -5.70 -6.59 1.07
CA ASN A 30 -5.05 -6.79 2.37
C ASN A 30 -3.53 -6.95 2.20
N ALA A 31 -3.10 -7.68 1.17
CA ALA A 31 -1.69 -7.90 0.85
C ALA A 31 -1.00 -6.62 0.38
N ASP A 32 -1.63 -5.83 -0.49
CA ASP A 32 -1.10 -4.55 -0.96
C ASP A 32 -0.97 -3.55 0.20
N MET A 33 -2.02 -3.41 1.02
CA MET A 33 -2.00 -2.55 2.21
C MET A 33 -0.92 -2.97 3.22
N GLN A 34 -0.76 -4.27 3.46
CA GLN A 34 0.30 -4.79 4.33
C GLN A 34 1.69 -4.34 3.87
N ASN A 35 1.97 -4.43 2.58
CA ASN A 35 3.28 -4.07 2.03
C ASN A 35 3.52 -2.55 2.11
N ARG A 36 2.52 -1.73 1.78
CA ARG A 36 2.60 -0.27 1.94
C ARG A 36 2.85 0.14 3.39
N ILE A 37 2.06 -0.41 4.32
CA ILE A 37 2.20 -0.10 5.76
C ILE A 37 3.56 -0.59 6.28
N LYS A 38 4.05 -1.75 5.84
CA LYS A 38 5.38 -2.25 6.20
C LYS A 38 6.46 -1.25 5.80
N GLU A 39 6.46 -0.80 4.55
CA GLU A 39 7.47 0.15 4.05
C GLU A 39 7.44 1.47 4.84
N LEU A 40 6.23 2.01 5.06
CA LEU A 40 6.04 3.23 5.84
C LEU A 40 6.50 3.05 7.30
N ALA A 41 6.15 1.93 7.94
CA ALA A 41 6.56 1.62 9.30
C ALA A 41 8.09 1.52 9.43
N GLN A 42 8.75 0.88 8.46
CA GLN A 42 10.22 0.79 8.42
C GLN A 42 10.88 2.15 8.25
N LYS A 43 10.34 3.02 7.37
CA LYS A 43 10.80 4.43 7.22
C LYS A 43 10.66 5.23 8.53
N HIS A 44 9.75 4.84 9.41
CA HIS A 44 9.52 5.44 10.72
C HIS A 44 10.26 4.73 11.88
N GLY A 45 11.20 3.82 11.56
CA GLY A 45 12.04 3.15 12.56
C GLY A 45 11.32 2.08 13.37
N LEU A 46 10.18 1.57 12.89
CA LEU A 46 9.51 0.41 13.46
C LEU A 46 10.12 -0.89 12.93
N ASN A 47 10.26 -1.87 13.81
CA ASN A 47 10.41 -3.25 13.36
C ASN A 47 9.06 -3.76 12.87
N VAL A 48 9.07 -4.55 11.80
CA VAL A 48 7.85 -5.12 11.22
C VAL A 48 7.97 -6.64 11.14
N TYR A 49 6.91 -7.33 11.56
CA TYR A 49 6.74 -8.77 11.35
C TYR A 49 5.42 -9.03 10.63
N LEU A 50 5.42 -9.94 9.67
CA LEU A 50 4.24 -10.32 8.89
C LEU A 50 3.81 -11.72 9.29
N THR A 51 2.59 -11.90 9.81
CA THR A 51 2.05 -13.24 10.09
C THR A 51 1.63 -13.96 8.81
N ASN A 52 1.22 -13.21 7.79
CA ASN A 52 0.81 -13.71 6.48
C ASN A 52 1.52 -12.95 5.35
N PRO A 53 2.82 -13.22 5.09
CA PRO A 53 3.63 -12.43 4.16
C PRO A 53 3.32 -12.66 2.68
N ASN A 54 2.87 -13.86 2.29
CA ASN A 54 2.73 -14.27 0.88
C ASN A 54 1.39 -15.01 0.66
N PRO A 55 0.23 -14.30 0.70
CA PRO A 55 -1.09 -14.90 0.52
C PRO A 55 -1.40 -15.33 -0.92
N GLU A 56 -0.63 -14.86 -1.91
CA GLU A 56 -0.77 -15.24 -3.32
C GLU A 56 -0.46 -16.74 -3.52
N LYS A 57 -1.31 -17.43 -4.27
CA LYS A 57 -1.21 -18.87 -4.60
C LYS A 57 -1.16 -19.77 -3.37
N LYS A 58 -1.86 -19.40 -2.30
CA LYS A 58 -1.93 -20.14 -1.04
C LYS A 58 -3.37 -20.36 -0.56
N ASP A 59 -3.53 -21.43 0.23
CA ASP A 59 -4.69 -21.67 1.08
C ASP A 59 -4.69 -20.78 2.32
N GLU A 60 -5.85 -20.68 2.96
CA GLU A 60 -6.03 -19.89 4.17
C GLU A 60 -5.18 -20.41 5.34
N MET A 61 -4.43 -19.50 5.94
CA MET A 61 -3.81 -19.76 7.24
C MET A 61 -4.87 -19.67 8.34
N GLY A 62 -5.00 -20.74 9.14
CA GLY A 62 -5.95 -20.76 10.25
C GLY A 62 -5.80 -19.57 11.21
N LEU A 63 -6.93 -18.98 11.63
CA LEU A 63 -6.96 -17.75 12.44
C LEU A 63 -6.16 -17.87 13.75
N THR A 64 -6.23 -19.03 14.41
CA THR A 64 -5.42 -19.27 15.62
C THR A 64 -3.93 -19.28 15.31
N LYS A 65 -3.54 -19.86 14.17
CA LYS A 65 -2.13 -19.92 13.75
C LYS A 65 -1.56 -18.52 13.50
N ARG A 66 -2.32 -17.61 12.91
CA ARG A 66 -1.92 -16.21 12.70
C ARG A 66 -1.61 -15.52 14.04
N ALA A 67 -2.47 -15.68 15.04
CA ALA A 67 -2.25 -15.13 16.38
C ALA A 67 -1.04 -15.79 17.09
N GLU A 68 -0.86 -17.11 16.95
CA GLU A 68 0.30 -17.82 17.49
C GLU A 68 1.61 -17.30 16.91
N LEU A 69 1.69 -17.10 15.59
CA LEU A 69 2.88 -16.52 14.95
C LEU A 69 3.21 -15.13 15.50
N ALA A 70 2.21 -14.28 15.66
CA ALA A 70 2.40 -12.95 16.27
C ALA A 70 2.91 -13.06 17.72
N ASN A 71 2.29 -13.92 18.52
CA ASN A 71 2.65 -14.13 19.93
C ASN A 71 4.06 -14.69 20.07
N ASP A 72 4.43 -15.68 19.28
CA ASP A 72 5.73 -16.35 19.32
C ASP A 72 6.85 -15.39 18.89
N TYR A 73 6.63 -14.65 17.80
CA TYR A 73 7.58 -13.63 17.38
C TYR A 73 7.74 -12.54 18.44
N TRP A 74 6.65 -11.98 18.97
CA TRP A 74 6.71 -10.95 20.01
C TRP A 74 7.47 -11.41 21.26
N LYS A 75 7.25 -12.66 21.71
CA LYS A 75 8.01 -13.27 22.82
C LYS A 75 9.49 -13.43 22.46
N SER A 76 9.81 -13.88 21.25
CA SER A 76 11.19 -14.02 20.77
C SER A 76 11.96 -12.69 20.77
N GLN A 77 11.25 -11.57 20.59
CA GLN A 77 11.81 -10.22 20.65
C GLN A 77 11.89 -9.66 22.08
N ASN A 78 11.69 -10.49 23.11
CA ASN A 78 11.61 -10.10 24.51
C ASN A 78 10.48 -9.10 24.82
N LYS A 79 9.31 -9.29 24.17
CA LYS A 79 8.07 -8.55 24.41
C LYS A 79 8.20 -7.02 24.37
N PRO A 80 8.71 -6.43 23.26
CA PRO A 80 8.82 -4.98 23.13
C PRO A 80 7.43 -4.32 23.09
N PRO A 81 7.32 -2.99 23.25
CA PRO A 81 6.10 -2.28 22.92
C PRO A 81 5.67 -2.61 21.49
N ALA A 82 4.44 -3.10 21.33
CA ALA A 82 3.97 -3.65 20.07
C ALA A 82 2.51 -3.31 19.76
N LEU A 83 2.14 -3.49 18.50
CA LEU A 83 0.76 -3.50 17.99
C LEU A 83 0.62 -4.65 17.01
N PHE A 84 -0.37 -5.51 17.22
CA PHE A 84 -0.86 -6.43 16.21
C PHE A 84 -2.00 -5.77 15.42
N PHE A 85 -1.87 -5.73 14.10
CA PHE A 85 -2.78 -5.04 13.20
C PHE A 85 -3.25 -6.01 12.12
N SER A 86 -4.52 -6.44 12.20
CA SER A 86 -5.14 -7.26 11.17
C SER A 86 -5.84 -6.37 10.13
N ILE A 87 -5.54 -6.61 8.86
CA ILE A 87 -5.94 -5.78 7.72
C ILE A 87 -7.07 -6.49 6.98
N HIS A 88 -8.22 -5.84 6.88
CA HIS A 88 -9.41 -6.35 6.20
C HIS A 88 -10.18 -5.23 5.46
N SER A 89 -11.19 -5.60 4.69
CA SER A 89 -12.21 -4.68 4.20
C SER A 89 -13.55 -5.40 4.14
N ASN A 90 -14.62 -4.70 4.43
CA ASN A 90 -15.90 -5.29 4.75
C ASN A 90 -16.72 -5.61 3.50
N ALA A 91 -17.79 -6.37 3.70
CA ALA A 91 -18.86 -6.55 2.74
C ALA A 91 -20.14 -6.84 3.51
N TYR A 92 -21.27 -6.42 2.95
CA TYR A 92 -22.59 -6.76 3.46
C TYR A 92 -23.38 -7.38 2.33
N GLN A 93 -23.93 -8.58 2.54
CA GLN A 93 -24.61 -9.35 1.49
C GLN A 93 -23.70 -9.62 0.26
N THR A 94 -24.27 -10.09 -0.84
CA THR A 94 -23.53 -10.49 -2.05
C THR A 94 -23.67 -9.50 -3.21
N GLU A 95 -24.66 -8.60 -3.15
CA GLU A 95 -24.96 -7.61 -4.18
C GLU A 95 -24.51 -6.21 -3.78
N PHE A 96 -24.39 -5.31 -4.77
CA PHE A 96 -24.12 -3.90 -4.48
C PHE A 96 -25.25 -3.29 -3.64
N ASN A 97 -24.89 -2.61 -2.57
CA ASN A 97 -25.82 -1.99 -1.63
C ASN A 97 -25.24 -0.74 -0.94
N ALA A 98 -26.01 -0.17 -0.02
CA ALA A 98 -25.71 1.11 0.63
C ALA A 98 -24.85 1.00 1.90
N ALA A 99 -24.54 -0.22 2.39
CA ALA A 99 -23.69 -0.39 3.56
C ALA A 99 -22.26 0.05 3.22
N ARG A 100 -21.74 1.03 3.96
CA ARG A 100 -20.45 1.66 3.67
C ARG A 100 -19.79 2.29 4.89
N GLY A 101 -18.50 2.60 4.78
CA GLY A 101 -17.67 3.28 5.79
C GLY A 101 -16.56 2.40 6.39
N THR A 102 -15.66 3.02 7.15
CA THR A 102 -14.54 2.39 7.87
C THR A 102 -14.93 2.05 9.31
N GLU A 103 -14.47 0.91 9.81
CA GLU A 103 -14.59 0.48 11.22
C GLU A 103 -13.34 -0.28 11.70
N THR A 104 -12.86 0.09 12.88
CA THR A 104 -11.83 -0.66 13.60
C THR A 104 -12.46 -1.52 14.71
N TYR A 105 -12.00 -2.76 14.85
CA TYR A 105 -12.42 -3.68 15.88
C TYR A 105 -11.33 -3.90 16.93
N VAL A 106 -11.79 -4.03 18.17
CA VAL A 106 -11.05 -4.57 19.30
C VAL A 106 -11.79 -5.79 19.86
N ALA A 107 -11.07 -6.71 20.48
CA ALA A 107 -11.68 -7.83 21.18
C ALA A 107 -12.33 -7.41 22.51
N SER A 108 -13.24 -8.22 23.05
CA SER A 108 -13.86 -7.95 24.35
C SER A 108 -12.85 -7.93 25.51
N ASN A 109 -11.73 -8.66 25.37
CA ASN A 109 -10.61 -8.68 26.31
C ASN A 109 -9.56 -7.59 26.04
N ALA A 110 -9.85 -6.62 25.17
CA ALA A 110 -8.89 -5.60 24.75
C ALA A 110 -8.42 -4.70 25.90
N SER A 111 -7.10 -4.53 25.96
CA SER A 111 -6.44 -3.56 26.83
C SER A 111 -6.81 -2.11 26.46
N GLN A 112 -6.56 -1.15 27.36
CA GLN A 112 -6.69 0.27 27.02
C GLN A 112 -5.78 0.66 25.85
N SER A 113 -4.57 0.09 25.77
CA SER A 113 -3.62 0.29 24.67
C SER A 113 -4.22 -0.11 23.31
N SER A 114 -4.96 -1.22 23.25
CA SER A 114 -5.67 -1.64 22.03
C SER A 114 -6.76 -0.64 21.65
N LYS A 115 -7.52 -0.12 22.62
CA LYS A 115 -8.59 0.85 22.40
C LYS A 115 -8.05 2.18 21.89
N ASP A 116 -6.93 2.64 22.45
CA ASP A 116 -6.26 3.86 22.02
C ASP A 116 -5.71 3.71 20.60
N ALA A 117 -5.05 2.58 20.29
CA ALA A 117 -4.58 2.26 18.94
C ALA A 117 -5.73 2.26 17.94
N ALA A 118 -6.84 1.59 18.28
CA ALA A 118 -8.02 1.52 17.42
C ALA A 118 -8.59 2.91 17.15
N LYS A 119 -8.73 3.74 18.18
CA LYS A 119 -9.26 5.11 18.02
C LYS A 119 -8.35 5.96 17.13
N TYR A 120 -7.03 5.88 17.31
CA TYR A 120 -6.10 6.66 16.50
C TYR A 120 -6.07 6.24 15.04
N VAL A 121 -6.17 4.95 14.75
CA VAL A 121 -6.25 4.44 13.38
C VAL A 121 -7.61 4.81 12.77
N GLN A 122 -8.72 4.51 13.44
CA GLN A 122 -10.08 4.85 13.00
C GLN A 122 -10.16 6.33 12.61
N ASP A 123 -9.73 7.24 13.48
CA ASP A 123 -9.82 8.68 13.25
C ASP A 123 -9.00 9.11 12.04
N SER A 124 -7.79 8.55 11.88
CA SER A 124 -6.88 8.92 10.79
C SER A 124 -7.39 8.41 9.45
N VAL A 125 -7.80 7.13 9.38
CA VAL A 125 -8.38 6.51 8.18
C VAL A 125 -9.68 7.20 7.80
N TYR A 126 -10.60 7.40 8.75
CA TYR A 126 -11.85 8.09 8.47
C TYR A 126 -11.62 9.51 7.94
N LYS A 127 -10.73 10.28 8.56
CA LYS A 127 -10.41 11.65 8.10
C LYS A 127 -9.91 11.66 6.66
N MET A 128 -9.06 10.68 6.29
CA MET A 128 -8.56 10.53 4.94
C MET A 128 -9.73 10.23 3.97
N ILE A 129 -10.51 9.19 4.25
CA ILE A 129 -11.64 8.80 3.39
C ILE A 129 -12.64 9.96 3.24
N LYS A 130 -12.93 10.68 4.34
CA LYS A 130 -13.83 11.84 4.35
C LYS A 130 -13.32 13.00 3.48
N SER A 131 -12.02 13.13 3.30
CA SER A 131 -11.42 14.14 2.43
C SER A 131 -11.59 13.84 0.94
N ILE A 132 -11.76 12.57 0.58
CA ILE A 132 -12.00 12.10 -0.80
C ILE A 132 -13.50 12.02 -1.07
N ASP A 133 -14.27 11.52 -0.11
CA ASP A 133 -15.72 11.38 -0.21
C ASP A 133 -16.43 12.04 0.98
N SER A 134 -17.07 13.16 0.69
CA SER A 134 -17.88 13.92 1.66
C SER A 134 -19.06 13.12 2.25
N ASN A 135 -19.50 12.01 1.63
CA ASN A 135 -20.56 11.13 2.13
C ASN A 135 -20.03 9.95 2.95
N ALA A 136 -18.71 9.81 3.09
CA ALA A 136 -18.09 8.74 3.86
C ALA A 136 -18.63 8.65 5.29
N LYS A 137 -18.78 7.42 5.77
CA LYS A 137 -19.32 7.09 7.09
C LYS A 137 -18.21 6.65 8.03
N ASP A 138 -18.17 7.29 9.18
CA ASP A 138 -17.42 6.81 10.34
C ASP A 138 -18.31 5.79 11.06
N ARG A 139 -17.90 4.53 11.07
CA ARG A 139 -18.63 3.46 11.79
C ARG A 139 -18.03 3.20 13.17
N GLY A 140 -16.96 3.92 13.52
CA GLY A 140 -16.34 3.95 14.83
C GLY A 140 -15.60 2.68 15.20
N VAL A 141 -15.07 2.70 16.42
CA VAL A 141 -14.44 1.53 17.04
C VAL A 141 -15.51 0.60 17.61
N LYS A 142 -15.41 -0.70 17.30
CA LYS A 142 -16.37 -1.73 17.70
C LYS A 142 -15.72 -2.86 18.49
N VAL A 143 -16.54 -3.61 19.22
CA VAL A 143 -16.11 -4.79 19.96
C VAL A 143 -16.60 -6.04 19.24
N ALA A 144 -15.67 -6.92 18.86
CA ALA A 144 -15.96 -8.25 18.33
C ALA A 144 -14.79 -9.21 18.59
N ASP A 145 -15.10 -10.44 18.97
CA ASP A 145 -14.08 -11.46 19.33
C ASP A 145 -13.53 -12.19 18.10
N PHE A 146 -13.03 -11.43 17.13
CA PHE A 146 -12.30 -12.01 16.01
C PHE A 146 -11.06 -12.75 16.55
N THR A 147 -10.91 -14.01 16.17
CA THR A 147 -9.94 -14.93 16.79
C THR A 147 -8.52 -14.37 16.81
N VAL A 148 -8.09 -13.69 15.74
CA VAL A 148 -6.73 -13.15 15.61
C VAL A 148 -6.42 -12.09 16.66
N ILE A 149 -7.34 -11.14 16.90
CA ILE A 149 -7.16 -10.07 17.89
C ILE A 149 -7.49 -10.53 19.30
N TYR A 150 -8.43 -11.46 19.48
CA TYR A 150 -8.79 -12.02 20.79
C TYR A 150 -7.66 -12.85 21.40
N LYS A 151 -6.96 -13.64 20.57
CA LYS A 151 -5.84 -14.51 21.00
C LYS A 151 -4.47 -13.82 21.01
N ALA A 152 -4.36 -12.59 20.50
CA ALA A 152 -3.15 -11.80 20.57
C ALA A 152 -2.80 -11.45 22.02
N GLN A 153 -1.51 -11.57 22.39
CA GLN A 153 -1.00 -11.32 23.75
C GLN A 153 -0.38 -9.93 23.92
N MET A 154 -0.37 -9.14 22.86
CA MET A 154 0.02 -7.74 22.80
C MET A 154 -1.20 -6.89 22.39
N PRO A 155 -1.15 -5.54 22.49
CA PRO A 155 -2.23 -4.71 21.97
C PRO A 155 -2.56 -5.05 20.52
N SER A 156 -3.84 -5.20 20.21
CA SER A 156 -4.33 -5.79 18.97
C SER A 156 -5.57 -5.08 18.46
N ILE A 157 -5.63 -4.85 17.14
CA ILE A 157 -6.76 -4.24 16.43
C ILE A 157 -6.97 -4.92 15.07
N LEU A 158 -8.18 -4.84 14.54
CA LEU A 158 -8.54 -5.27 13.19
C LEU A 158 -9.24 -4.11 12.48
N GLU A 159 -8.73 -3.70 11.32
CA GLU A 159 -9.32 -2.61 10.53
C GLU A 159 -10.11 -3.18 9.35
N GLU A 160 -11.37 -2.77 9.21
CA GLU A 160 -12.17 -2.96 8.00
C GLU A 160 -12.28 -1.60 7.29
N TYR A 161 -11.43 -1.38 6.27
CA TYR A 161 -11.23 -0.04 5.69
C TYR A 161 -12.48 0.52 4.98
N ALA A 162 -13.21 -0.30 4.23
CA ALA A 162 -14.41 0.10 3.50
C ALA A 162 -15.20 -1.14 3.04
N PHE A 163 -16.31 -0.97 2.32
CA PHE A 163 -17.16 -2.08 1.86
C PHE A 163 -16.98 -2.43 0.37
N TYR A 164 -16.58 -3.66 0.03
CA TYR A 164 -16.53 -4.18 -1.36
C TYR A 164 -17.88 -4.14 -2.08
N THR A 165 -18.96 -4.21 -1.30
CA THR A 165 -20.35 -4.25 -1.77
C THR A 165 -20.95 -2.85 -1.89
N ASN A 166 -20.18 -1.78 -1.72
CA ASN A 166 -20.61 -0.42 -2.00
C ASN A 166 -19.72 0.20 -3.09
N LYS A 167 -20.33 0.81 -4.10
CA LYS A 167 -19.59 1.30 -5.28
C LYS A 167 -18.60 2.42 -4.97
N ASP A 168 -18.96 3.32 -4.06
CA ASP A 168 -18.10 4.45 -3.69
C ASP A 168 -16.91 3.96 -2.84
N ASP A 169 -17.19 3.07 -1.88
CA ASP A 169 -16.14 2.43 -1.06
C ASP A 169 -15.22 1.54 -1.92
N LEU A 170 -15.77 0.79 -2.88
CA LEU A 170 -14.97 0.00 -3.81
C LEU A 170 -14.02 0.88 -4.63
N LYS A 171 -14.46 2.07 -5.04
CA LYS A 171 -13.59 3.06 -5.70
C LYS A 171 -12.46 3.49 -4.77
N ILE A 172 -12.76 3.78 -3.50
CA ILE A 172 -11.75 4.11 -2.48
C ILE A 172 -10.71 2.99 -2.34
N LEU A 173 -11.15 1.74 -2.20
CA LEU A 173 -10.26 0.57 -2.07
C LEU A 173 -9.39 0.33 -3.31
N LYS A 174 -9.84 0.72 -4.50
CA LYS A 174 -9.06 0.56 -5.74
C LYS A 174 -8.06 1.68 -5.96
N GLU A 175 -8.48 2.92 -5.79
CA GLU A 175 -7.74 4.08 -6.27
C GLU A 175 -6.87 4.75 -5.20
N TYR A 176 -7.18 4.59 -3.91
CA TYR A 176 -6.60 5.40 -2.83
C TYR A 176 -5.82 4.57 -1.78
N ARG A 177 -5.23 3.44 -2.20
CA ARG A 177 -4.51 2.53 -1.30
C ARG A 177 -3.27 3.18 -0.66
N ALA A 178 -2.59 4.06 -1.37
CA ALA A 178 -1.44 4.80 -0.84
C ALA A 178 -1.85 5.74 0.29
N GLU A 179 -2.90 6.52 0.08
CA GLU A 179 -3.46 7.46 1.04
C GLU A 179 -4.03 6.72 2.26
N LEU A 180 -4.66 5.55 2.06
CA LEU A 180 -5.14 4.70 3.16
C LEU A 180 -3.96 4.23 4.01
N ALA A 181 -2.87 3.78 3.38
CA ALA A 181 -1.69 3.32 4.10
C ALA A 181 -1.01 4.44 4.89
N GLU A 182 -0.93 5.64 4.31
CA GLU A 182 -0.40 6.83 5.00
C GLU A 182 -1.26 7.24 6.19
N ALA A 183 -2.58 7.25 6.02
CA ALA A 183 -3.52 7.53 7.10
C ALA A 183 -3.42 6.50 8.23
N THR A 184 -3.32 5.21 7.89
CA THR A 184 -3.07 4.15 8.87
C THR A 184 -1.76 4.37 9.60
N MET A 185 -0.68 4.70 8.88
CA MET A 185 0.61 4.95 9.49
C MET A 185 0.59 6.17 10.42
N GLN A 186 -0.16 7.23 10.10
CA GLN A 186 -0.36 8.36 11.01
C GLN A 186 -0.99 7.91 12.34
N GLY A 187 -2.03 7.07 12.28
CA GLY A 187 -2.65 6.48 13.47
C GLY A 187 -1.70 5.59 14.27
N VAL A 188 -0.94 4.74 13.59
CA VAL A 188 0.06 3.85 14.21
C VAL A 188 1.22 4.64 14.84
N CYS A 189 1.74 5.65 14.16
CA CYS A 189 2.76 6.55 14.70
C CYS A 189 2.25 7.25 15.96
N LYS A 190 1.02 7.78 15.93
CA LYS A 190 0.39 8.40 17.09
C LYS A 190 0.28 7.44 18.27
N TYR A 191 -0.15 6.20 18.03
CA TYR A 191 -0.18 5.15 19.05
C TYR A 191 1.20 4.91 19.68
N PHE A 192 2.23 4.81 18.85
CA PHE A 192 3.59 4.57 19.32
C PHE A 192 4.29 5.82 19.87
N GLY A 193 3.67 7.01 19.83
CA GLY A 193 4.33 8.28 20.16
C GLY A 193 5.55 8.55 19.25
N ILE A 194 5.41 8.24 17.97
CA ILE A 194 6.39 8.53 16.91
C ILE A 194 5.88 9.74 16.14
N GLU A 195 6.76 10.70 15.88
CA GLU A 195 6.46 11.78 14.93
C GLU A 195 6.33 11.19 13.53
N TYR A 196 5.13 11.27 12.97
CA TYR A 196 4.90 10.87 11.59
C TYR A 196 5.53 11.90 10.65
N LYS A 197 6.42 11.43 9.79
CA LYS A 197 7.04 12.22 8.73
C LYS A 197 6.29 11.88 7.46
N PRO A 198 5.50 12.82 6.91
CA PRO A 198 4.83 12.57 5.64
C PRO A 198 5.88 12.11 4.63
N SER A 199 5.54 11.11 3.82
CA SER A 199 6.33 10.87 2.63
C SER A 199 6.37 12.19 1.88
N GLN A 200 7.55 12.82 1.87
CA GLN A 200 7.83 13.75 0.80
C GLN A 200 7.67 12.90 -0.47
N PRO A 201 7.07 13.41 -1.57
CA PRO A 201 7.42 12.84 -2.86
C PRO A 201 8.94 12.83 -2.84
N GLU A 202 9.54 11.64 -2.87
CA GLU A 202 10.99 11.54 -2.83
C GLU A 202 11.43 12.42 -4.01
N LYS A 203 12.07 13.57 -3.72
CA LYS A 203 13.04 14.07 -4.68
C LYS A 203 13.91 12.87 -4.94
N PRO A 204 14.07 12.42 -6.20
CA PRO A 204 14.82 11.21 -6.50
C PRO A 204 16.09 11.28 -5.68
N THR A 205 16.17 10.46 -4.63
CA THR A 205 17.35 10.41 -3.80
C THR A 205 18.43 9.92 -4.74
N ASP A 206 19.61 10.54 -4.68
CA ASP A 206 20.78 10.04 -5.39
C ASP A 206 20.79 8.52 -5.26
N PRO A 207 20.89 7.78 -6.39
CA PRO A 207 20.75 6.34 -6.37
C PRO A 207 21.70 5.75 -5.32
N PRO A 208 21.29 4.67 -4.62
CA PRO A 208 22.16 3.98 -3.68
C PRO A 208 23.52 3.75 -4.35
N ALA A 209 24.59 4.02 -3.61
CA ALA A 209 25.96 3.94 -4.11
C ALA A 209 26.13 2.67 -4.97
N VAL A 210 26.45 2.91 -6.24
CA VAL A 210 26.47 1.95 -7.35
C VAL A 210 27.22 0.67 -6.96
N GLN A 211 26.51 -0.46 -6.94
CA GLN A 211 27.11 -1.70 -7.43
C GLN A 211 27.01 -1.65 -8.96
N GLU A 212 28.14 -1.85 -9.64
CA GLU A 212 28.36 -1.70 -11.08
C GLU A 212 27.57 -2.71 -11.93
N GLU A 213 26.24 -2.73 -11.83
CA GLU A 213 25.39 -3.40 -12.80
C GLU A 213 24.68 -2.34 -13.67
N LEU A 214 24.85 -2.49 -14.98
CA LEU A 214 24.22 -1.67 -16.01
C LEU A 214 22.69 -1.83 -15.89
N TYR A 215 21.92 -0.74 -15.84
CA TYR A 215 20.47 -0.87 -15.88
C TYR A 215 20.05 -1.49 -17.22
N LYS A 216 19.06 -2.39 -17.20
CA LYS A 216 18.53 -2.93 -18.46
C LYS A 216 17.83 -1.83 -19.28
N TYR A 217 17.14 -0.92 -18.58
CA TYR A 217 16.42 0.18 -19.19
C TYR A 217 16.77 1.52 -18.54
N CYS A 218 16.84 2.58 -19.35
CA CYS A 218 17.00 3.95 -18.89
C CYS A 218 15.89 4.81 -19.51
N VAL A 219 15.12 5.52 -18.70
CA VAL A 219 14.06 6.43 -19.15
C VAL A 219 14.48 7.87 -18.87
N VAL A 220 14.59 8.67 -19.92
CA VAL A 220 15.14 10.03 -19.86
C VAL A 220 14.04 11.06 -20.14
N TYR A 221 13.91 12.06 -19.26
CA TYR A 221 12.94 13.16 -19.38
C TYR A 221 13.63 14.53 -19.28
N ASN A 222 12.94 15.64 -19.58
CA ASN A 222 13.53 16.99 -19.57
C ASN A 222 12.56 18.07 -19.02
N SER A 223 11.46 17.65 -18.39
CA SER A 223 10.52 18.54 -17.68
C SER A 223 9.73 17.78 -16.61
N GLN A 224 9.17 18.50 -15.64
CA GLN A 224 8.32 17.92 -14.58
C GLN A 224 7.07 17.19 -15.14
N VAL A 225 6.56 17.64 -16.28
CA VAL A 225 5.41 17.00 -16.94
C VAL A 225 5.84 15.70 -17.61
N ASP A 226 7.01 15.68 -18.25
CA ASP A 226 7.57 14.49 -18.89
C ASP A 226 8.04 13.45 -17.86
N GLU A 227 8.44 13.88 -16.66
CA GLU A 227 8.78 13.00 -15.55
C GLU A 227 7.61 12.09 -15.16
N ASN A 228 6.39 12.63 -15.07
CA ASN A 228 5.21 11.83 -14.75
C ASN A 228 4.96 10.74 -15.80
N ILE A 229 5.16 11.07 -17.08
CA ILE A 229 4.99 10.12 -18.19
C ILE A 229 6.12 9.07 -18.18
N ALA A 230 7.35 9.50 -17.90
CA ALA A 230 8.51 8.62 -17.73
C ALA A 230 8.30 7.62 -16.59
N GLN A 231 7.72 8.07 -15.48
CA GLN A 231 7.41 7.26 -14.32
C GLN A 231 6.34 6.20 -14.62
N ILE A 232 5.31 6.55 -15.39
CA ILE A 232 4.29 5.60 -15.85
C ILE A 232 4.94 4.48 -16.68
N LEU A 233 5.83 4.83 -17.61
CA LEU A 233 6.56 3.83 -18.40
C LEU A 233 7.43 2.93 -17.52
N SER A 234 8.10 3.51 -16.52
CA SER A 234 9.05 2.79 -15.68
C SER A 234 8.38 1.69 -14.83
N TRP A 235 7.11 1.86 -14.45
CA TRP A 235 6.34 0.83 -13.72
C TRP A 235 6.17 -0.47 -14.52
N HIS A 236 6.38 -0.42 -15.83
CA HIS A 236 6.29 -1.57 -16.73
C HIS A 236 7.66 -2.11 -17.18
N LEU A 237 8.77 -1.57 -16.66
CA LEU A 237 10.13 -1.97 -17.03
C LEU A 237 10.88 -2.53 -15.82
N LYS A 238 11.23 -3.83 -15.86
CA LYS A 238 12.08 -4.45 -14.83
C LYS A 238 13.53 -4.00 -14.99
N TYR A 239 14.18 -3.63 -13.89
CA TYR A 239 15.56 -3.13 -13.85
C TYR A 239 15.75 -1.84 -14.66
N CYS A 240 14.88 -0.86 -14.42
CA CYS A 240 14.94 0.46 -15.05
C CYS A 240 15.43 1.55 -14.10
N ILE A 241 16.02 2.59 -14.67
CA ILE A 241 16.28 3.87 -14.00
C ILE A 241 15.55 4.98 -14.75
N VAL A 242 14.99 5.94 -14.02
CA VAL A 242 14.39 7.16 -14.56
C VAL A 242 15.29 8.33 -14.20
N VAL A 243 15.72 9.12 -15.18
CA VAL A 243 16.64 10.24 -14.96
C VAL A 243 16.25 11.47 -15.76
N ASP A 244 16.49 12.65 -15.19
CA ASP A 244 16.49 13.90 -15.94
C ASP A 244 17.63 13.90 -16.96
N LEU A 245 17.40 14.55 -18.11
CA LEU A 245 18.34 14.66 -19.21
C LEU A 245 19.69 15.26 -18.78
N SER A 246 19.70 16.17 -17.80
CA SER A 246 20.95 16.75 -17.27
C SER A 246 21.82 15.75 -16.50
N ILE A 247 21.23 14.64 -16.04
CA ILE A 247 21.90 13.59 -15.27
C ILE A 247 22.28 12.40 -16.18
N TYR A 248 21.60 12.24 -17.30
CA TYR A 248 21.81 11.13 -18.23
C TYR A 248 23.27 11.05 -18.74
N LYS A 249 23.80 9.82 -18.76
CA LYS A 249 25.10 9.48 -19.37
C LYS A 249 24.92 8.29 -20.33
N PRO A 250 25.59 8.28 -21.49
CA PRO A 250 25.60 7.10 -22.37
C PRO A 250 26.04 5.85 -21.62
N GLY A 251 25.34 4.73 -21.84
CA GLY A 251 25.60 3.47 -21.16
C GLY A 251 24.92 3.32 -19.80
N LEU A 252 24.17 4.31 -19.31
CA LEU A 252 23.43 4.18 -18.05
C LEU A 252 22.39 3.05 -18.08
N GLY A 253 21.85 2.73 -19.25
CA GLY A 253 21.19 1.45 -19.47
C GLY A 253 21.28 0.95 -20.91
N GLU A 254 21.05 -0.34 -21.11
CA GLU A 254 21.16 -1.01 -22.41
C GLU A 254 20.15 -0.47 -23.43
N THR A 255 18.92 -0.23 -22.97
CA THR A 255 17.83 0.32 -23.78
C THR A 255 17.35 1.64 -23.19
N VAL A 256 17.46 2.70 -23.99
CA VAL A 256 17.14 4.07 -23.62
C VAL A 256 15.80 4.49 -24.20
N PHE A 257 14.87 4.90 -23.34
CA PHE A 257 13.62 5.54 -23.68
C PHE A 257 13.76 7.05 -23.43
N VAL A 258 13.33 7.87 -24.36
CA VAL A 258 13.37 9.33 -24.23
C VAL A 258 11.95 9.88 -24.31
N ILE A 259 11.59 10.75 -23.38
CA ILE A 259 10.22 11.20 -23.15
C ILE A 259 10.08 12.70 -23.40
N GLY A 260 9.08 13.06 -24.19
CA GLY A 260 8.62 14.42 -24.43
C GLY A 260 9.73 15.33 -24.91
N GLY A 261 9.92 16.46 -24.21
CA GLY A 261 10.91 17.48 -24.59
C GLY A 261 12.37 17.00 -24.54
N ALA A 262 12.66 15.84 -23.94
CA ALA A 262 14.00 15.26 -23.99
C ALA A 262 14.37 14.78 -25.41
N CYS A 263 13.38 14.41 -26.22
CA CYS A 263 13.58 13.90 -27.58
C CYS A 263 14.15 14.94 -28.55
N GLU A 264 14.13 16.21 -28.17
CA GLU A 264 14.73 17.33 -28.91
C GLU A 264 16.26 17.35 -28.80
N LYS A 265 16.80 16.77 -27.73
CA LYS A 265 18.23 16.86 -27.37
C LYS A 265 18.93 15.50 -27.29
N LEU A 266 18.17 14.42 -27.12
CA LEU A 266 18.67 13.06 -27.02
C LEU A 266 17.84 12.13 -27.90
N LYS A 267 18.51 11.19 -28.59
CA LYS A 267 17.86 10.08 -29.28
C LYS A 267 18.21 8.77 -28.58
N GLY A 268 17.21 8.14 -27.98
CA GLY A 268 17.33 6.79 -27.42
C GLY A 268 16.89 5.73 -28.40
N ASN A 269 16.89 4.48 -27.94
CA ASN A 269 16.32 3.34 -28.66
C ASN A 269 14.82 3.55 -28.95
N PHE A 270 14.10 4.20 -28.03
CA PHE A 270 12.71 4.60 -28.19
C PHE A 270 12.55 6.08 -27.85
N ASN A 271 11.80 6.80 -28.66
CA ASN A 271 11.60 8.24 -28.51
C ASN A 271 10.11 8.53 -28.58
N PHE A 272 9.55 9.04 -27.49
CA PHE A 272 8.14 9.37 -27.38
C PHE A 272 7.99 10.88 -27.30
N GLN A 273 7.62 11.49 -28.43
CA GLN A 273 7.41 12.93 -28.54
C GLN A 273 6.15 13.19 -29.36
N GLY A 274 5.04 13.44 -28.67
CA GLY A 274 3.81 13.92 -29.27
C GLY A 274 3.84 15.44 -29.47
N LYS A 275 2.83 15.99 -30.15
CA LYS A 275 2.64 17.44 -30.30
C LYS A 275 2.31 18.11 -28.97
N ASP A 276 1.75 17.34 -28.04
CA ASP A 276 1.51 17.74 -26.66
C ASP A 276 1.76 16.58 -25.68
N ARG A 277 1.50 16.85 -24.40
CA ARG A 277 1.70 15.90 -23.30
C ARG A 277 0.76 14.69 -23.36
N TRP A 278 -0.44 14.85 -23.91
CA TRP A 278 -1.43 13.80 -24.00
C TRP A 278 -1.10 12.84 -25.13
N GLU A 279 -0.68 13.35 -26.28
CA GLU A 279 -0.18 12.53 -27.38
C GLU A 279 1.10 11.79 -26.99
N THR A 280 2.00 12.45 -26.23
CA THR A 280 3.19 11.79 -25.68
C THR A 280 2.83 10.65 -24.73
N LEU A 281 1.86 10.86 -23.83
CA LEU A 281 1.34 9.82 -22.94
C LEU A 281 0.70 8.68 -23.74
N ASP A 282 -0.12 8.98 -24.75
CA ASP A 282 -0.77 7.98 -25.59
C ASP A 282 0.25 7.09 -26.30
N MET A 283 1.34 7.66 -26.83
CA MET A 283 2.42 6.88 -27.44
C MET A 283 3.08 5.92 -26.43
N VAL A 284 3.32 6.38 -25.20
CA VAL A 284 3.84 5.54 -24.11
C VAL A 284 2.86 4.43 -23.75
N MET A 285 1.58 4.74 -23.63
CA MET A 285 0.53 3.76 -23.32
C MET A 285 0.36 2.72 -24.44
N GLN A 286 0.47 3.13 -25.70
CA GLN A 286 0.47 2.20 -26.84
C GLN A 286 1.68 1.26 -26.79
N TYR A 287 2.86 1.78 -26.46
CA TYR A 287 4.05 0.94 -26.28
C TYR A 287 3.85 -0.07 -25.15
N ILE A 288 3.38 0.37 -23.98
CA ILE A 288 3.11 -0.51 -22.84
C ILE A 288 2.12 -1.61 -23.23
N ASN A 289 1.01 -1.25 -23.86
CA ASN A 289 -0.03 -2.22 -24.21
C ASN A 289 0.41 -3.22 -25.29
N LYS A 290 1.34 -2.85 -26.16
CA LYS A 290 1.91 -3.76 -27.17
C LYS A 290 2.93 -4.75 -26.60
N ASN A 291 3.53 -4.44 -25.44
CA ASN A 291 4.62 -5.21 -24.85
C ASN A 291 4.26 -5.82 -23.47
N LYS A 292 2.95 -5.93 -23.16
CA LYS A 292 2.40 -6.77 -22.08
C LYS A 292 2.32 -8.22 -22.53
#